data_AF-A0A7S1FT30-F1
#
_entry.id   AF-A0A7S1FT30-F1
#
_cell.length_a   1.000
_cell.length_b   1.000
_cell.length_c   1.000
_cell.angle_alpha   90.00
_cell.angle_beta   90.00
_cell.angle_gamma   90.00
#
_symmetry.space_group_name_H-M   'P 1'
#
loop_
_entity.id
_entity.type
_entity.pdbx_description
1 polymer ?
#
loop_
_entity_poly.entity_id
_entity_poly.type
_entity_poly.pdbx_seq_one_letter_code
_entity_poly.pdbx_strand_id
1 'polypeptide(L)'
;MTMTKPSRRATALSFLFLVRPPTGVFSLSLSPPIPILYDSSNNLHRSIQYHAEQPARVSVCVDALREHATSRDGDGDVGYRIRDVAPESSSADVELSEDRLTLARSTLADAHSEEYVAGFQTRCLASREARIAEGKNPLGFVGYVDSDTYLTTECE
;
A
#
# COMPACT_ATOMS: atom_id res chain seq x y z
N MET A 1 41.78 -19.67 0.32
CA MET A 1 41.27 -18.34 -0.04
C MET A 1 40.82 -18.41 -1.50
N THR A 2 39.55 -18.70 -1.73
CA THR A 2 38.97 -18.92 -3.06
C THR A 2 37.68 -18.11 -3.14
N MET A 3 37.77 -16.96 -3.82
CA MET A 3 36.62 -16.10 -4.10
C MET A 3 35.83 -16.67 -5.28
N THR A 4 34.59 -17.08 -5.02
CA THR A 4 33.60 -17.35 -6.07
C THR A 4 32.90 -16.05 -6.46
N LYS A 5 33.10 -15.60 -7.71
CA LYS A 5 32.37 -14.50 -8.34
C LYS A 5 30.87 -14.83 -8.44
N PRO A 6 29.95 -13.88 -8.20
CA PRO A 6 28.54 -14.07 -8.52
C PRO A 6 28.33 -14.05 -10.04
N SER A 7 27.70 -15.11 -10.54
CA SER A 7 27.21 -15.24 -11.90
C SER A 7 26.04 -14.27 -12.12
N ARG A 8 26.25 -13.27 -12.97
CA ARG A 8 25.17 -12.38 -13.44
C ARG A 8 24.28 -13.18 -14.39
N ARG A 9 23.13 -13.67 -13.89
CA ARG A 9 22.04 -14.07 -14.77
C ARG A 9 21.47 -12.81 -15.39
N ALA A 10 21.79 -12.58 -16.65
CA ALA A 10 21.09 -11.62 -17.48
C ALA A 10 19.65 -12.11 -17.66
N THR A 11 18.69 -11.42 -17.04
CA THR A 11 17.28 -11.59 -17.35
C THR A 11 17.07 -11.06 -18.75
N ALA A 12 16.93 -11.96 -19.73
CA ALA A 12 16.60 -11.58 -21.09
C ALA A 12 15.17 -11.02 -21.11
N LEU A 13 15.04 -9.70 -21.19
CA LEU A 13 13.78 -9.06 -21.58
C LEU A 13 13.60 -9.30 -23.08
N SER A 14 12.87 -10.36 -23.42
CA SER A 14 12.47 -10.61 -24.80
C SER A 14 11.28 -9.71 -25.14
N PHE A 15 11.55 -8.57 -25.78
CA PHE A 15 10.52 -7.79 -26.48
C PHE A 15 10.21 -8.49 -27.81
N LEU A 16 9.07 -9.17 -27.87
CA LEU A 16 8.55 -9.73 -29.11
C LEU A 16 7.60 -8.70 -29.75
N PHE A 17 8.11 -7.92 -30.71
CA PHE A 17 7.26 -7.18 -31.64
C PHE A 17 6.69 -8.16 -32.67
N LEU A 18 5.42 -8.54 -32.52
CA LEU A 18 4.74 -9.35 -33.53
C LEU A 18 4.03 -8.44 -34.54
N VAL A 19 4.49 -8.53 -35.79
CA VAL A 19 3.88 -7.92 -36.97
C VAL A 19 2.47 -8.51 -37.17
N ARG A 20 1.50 -7.63 -37.38
CA ARG A 20 0.05 -7.90 -37.51
C ARG A 20 -0.27 -8.75 -38.75
N PRO A 21 -0.86 -9.95 -38.64
CA PRO A 21 -1.73 -10.50 -39.66
C PRO A 21 -3.18 -10.01 -39.44
N PRO A 22 -4.01 -9.94 -40.49
CA PRO A 22 -5.39 -9.51 -40.36
C PRO A 22 -6.20 -10.61 -39.64
N THR A 23 -7.15 -10.18 -38.81
CA THR A 23 -8.20 -11.02 -38.20
C THR A 23 -7.71 -12.16 -37.31
N GLY A 24 -7.34 -11.81 -36.08
CA GLY A 24 -7.23 -12.74 -34.96
C GLY A 24 -6.95 -11.96 -33.69
N VAL A 25 -7.99 -11.68 -32.88
CA VAL A 25 -7.80 -11.12 -31.54
C VAL A 25 -7.22 -12.24 -30.69
N PHE A 26 -5.89 -12.31 -30.59
CA PHE A 26 -5.22 -13.14 -29.60
C PHE A 26 -5.53 -12.53 -28.23
N SER A 27 -6.50 -13.13 -27.52
CA SER A 27 -6.66 -12.88 -26.09
C SER A 27 -5.47 -13.53 -25.39
N LEU A 28 -4.47 -12.73 -25.04
CA LEU A 28 -3.42 -13.16 -24.14
C LEU A 28 -4.06 -13.30 -22.75
N SER A 29 -4.52 -14.51 -22.43
CA SER A 29 -4.89 -14.86 -21.06
C SER A 29 -3.62 -14.77 -20.20
N LEU A 30 -3.48 -13.66 -19.48
CA LEU A 30 -2.42 -13.47 -18.49
C LEU A 30 -2.72 -14.39 -17.31
N SER A 31 -2.18 -15.61 -17.36
CA SER A 31 -2.18 -16.54 -16.23
C SER A 31 -0.79 -16.49 -15.58
N PRO A 32 -0.66 -16.06 -14.30
CA PRO A 32 -1.73 -15.68 -13.37
C PRO A 32 -2.22 -14.22 -13.53
N PRO A 33 -3.43 -13.90 -13.03
CA PRO A 33 -3.96 -12.55 -13.04
C PRO A 33 -3.07 -11.60 -12.23
N ILE A 34 -2.97 -10.35 -12.68
CA ILE A 34 -2.15 -9.31 -12.06
C ILE A 34 -2.75 -8.93 -10.70
N PRO A 35 -2.03 -9.06 -9.58
CA PRO A 35 -2.53 -8.65 -8.28
C PRO A 35 -2.56 -7.12 -8.15
N ILE A 36 -3.70 -6.57 -7.76
CA ILE A 36 -3.86 -5.18 -7.33
C ILE A 36 -4.04 -5.21 -5.81
N LEU A 37 -3.05 -4.71 -5.09
CA LEU A 37 -3.09 -4.64 -3.64
C LEU A 37 -3.59 -3.26 -3.22
N TYR A 38 -4.51 -3.22 -2.28
CA TYR A 38 -4.91 -2.01 -1.59
C TYR A 38 -5.09 -2.32 -0.11
N ASP A 39 -4.91 -1.31 0.74
CA ASP A 39 -5.10 -1.43 2.18
C ASP A 39 -6.30 -0.56 2.58
N SER A 40 -7.41 -1.17 2.99
CA SER A 40 -8.60 -0.42 3.42
C SER A 40 -8.37 0.40 4.70
N SER A 41 -7.38 0.05 5.52
CA SER A 41 -7.04 0.82 6.73
C SER A 41 -6.47 2.20 6.40
N ASN A 42 -5.98 2.44 5.17
CA ASN A 42 -5.57 3.77 4.72
C ASN A 42 -6.72 4.80 4.78
N ASN A 43 -7.98 4.35 4.74
CA ASN A 43 -9.15 5.22 4.93
C ASN A 43 -9.24 5.81 6.36
N LEU A 44 -8.44 5.33 7.30
CA LEU A 44 -8.40 5.85 8.65
C LEU A 44 -7.57 7.14 8.76
N HIS A 45 -6.65 7.37 7.82
CA HIS A 45 -5.84 8.59 7.74
C HIS A 45 -6.68 9.77 7.25
N ARG A 46 -6.90 10.78 8.11
CA ARG A 46 -7.82 11.89 7.81
C ARG A 46 -7.46 13.18 8.53
N SER A 47 -7.71 14.29 7.85
CA SER A 47 -7.66 15.63 8.46
C SER A 47 -8.96 15.96 9.20
N ILE A 48 -8.87 16.85 10.18
CA ILE A 48 -10.05 17.45 10.85
C ILE A 48 -10.70 18.55 9.99
N GLN A 49 -9.96 19.10 9.03
CA GLN A 49 -10.45 20.09 8.08
C GLN A 49 -10.55 19.47 6.70
N TYR A 50 -11.29 20.12 5.80
CA TYR A 50 -11.31 19.69 4.41
C TYR A 50 -9.90 19.74 3.82
N HIS A 51 -9.50 18.65 3.16
CA HIS A 51 -8.22 18.52 2.48
C HIS A 51 -8.42 17.84 1.11
N ALA A 52 -7.57 18.09 0.12
CA ALA A 52 -7.76 17.44 -1.19
C ALA A 52 -7.45 15.92 -1.14
N GLU A 53 -6.50 15.54 -0.27
CA GLU A 53 -6.25 14.14 0.12
C GLU A 53 -7.39 13.69 1.05
N GLN A 54 -8.34 12.94 0.49
CA GLN A 54 -9.54 12.45 1.18
C GLN A 54 -9.44 10.93 1.35
N PRO A 55 -9.87 10.38 2.50
CA PRO A 55 -9.83 8.94 2.74
C PRO A 55 -10.44 8.10 1.60
N ALA A 56 -11.61 8.52 1.10
CA ALA A 56 -12.36 7.78 0.09
C ALA A 56 -11.68 7.67 -1.29
N ARG A 57 -10.56 8.37 -1.54
CA ARG A 57 -9.91 8.36 -2.87
C ARG A 57 -9.52 6.96 -3.31
N VAL A 58 -8.97 6.15 -2.40
CA VAL A 58 -8.56 4.77 -2.72
C VAL A 58 -9.79 3.89 -2.93
N SER A 59 -10.80 3.97 -2.05
CA SER A 59 -12.00 3.14 -2.14
C SER A 59 -12.78 3.40 -3.42
N VAL A 60 -12.93 4.66 -3.85
CA VAL A 60 -13.61 5.01 -5.11
C VAL A 60 -12.91 4.38 -6.32
N CYS A 61 -11.58 4.40 -6.36
CA CYS A 61 -10.82 3.73 -7.42
C CYS A 61 -11.02 2.21 -7.40
N VAL A 62 -10.99 1.61 -6.21
CA VAL A 62 -11.20 0.16 -6.03
C VAL A 62 -12.61 -0.25 -6.46
N ASP A 63 -13.63 0.53 -6.09
CA ASP A 63 -15.02 0.24 -6.44
C ASP A 63 -15.26 0.38 -7.95
N ALA A 64 -14.68 1.38 -8.60
CA ALA A 64 -14.72 1.51 -10.05
C ALA A 64 -14.04 0.31 -10.75
N LEU A 65 -12.93 -0.20 -10.22
CA LEU A 65 -12.27 -1.40 -10.75
C LEU A 65 -13.10 -2.67 -10.56
N ARG A 66 -13.85 -2.77 -9.45
CA ARG A 66 -14.79 -3.86 -9.18
C ARG A 66 -15.98 -3.80 -10.13
N GLU A 67 -16.58 -2.63 -10.31
CA GLU A 67 -17.69 -2.41 -11.25
C GLU A 67 -17.28 -2.76 -12.69
N HIS A 68 -16.09 -2.34 -13.10
CA HIS A 68 -15.53 -2.71 -14.40
C HIS A 68 -15.34 -4.23 -14.54
N ALA A 69 -14.94 -4.92 -13.47
CA ALA A 69 -14.81 -6.38 -13.47
C ALA A 69 -16.18 -7.10 -13.58
N THR A 70 -17.27 -6.53 -13.05
CA THR A 70 -18.61 -7.13 -13.07
C THR A 70 -19.47 -6.74 -14.29
N SER A 71 -19.18 -5.62 -14.93
CA SER A 71 -20.01 -5.05 -16.03
C SER A 71 -19.87 -5.75 -17.39
N ARG A 72 -18.94 -6.69 -17.53
CA ARG A 72 -18.83 -7.52 -18.75
C ARG A 72 -19.73 -8.74 -18.64
N ASP A 73 -20.89 -8.65 -19.27
CA ASP A 73 -21.75 -9.78 -19.61
C ASP A 73 -20.93 -10.86 -20.36
N GLY A 74 -20.47 -11.88 -19.62
CA GLY A 74 -19.89 -13.10 -20.15
C GLY A 74 -18.40 -13.05 -20.48
N ASP A 75 -17.64 -13.86 -19.75
CA ASP A 75 -16.40 -14.53 -20.20
C ASP A 75 -15.06 -13.76 -20.18
N GLY A 76 -15.01 -12.55 -19.63
CA GLY A 76 -13.75 -11.82 -19.48
C GLY A 76 -13.20 -11.86 -18.06
N ASP A 77 -12.33 -12.83 -17.74
CA ASP A 77 -11.34 -12.61 -16.68
C ASP A 77 -10.59 -11.31 -17.03
N VAL A 78 -10.80 -10.25 -16.25
CA VAL A 78 -10.22 -8.91 -16.51
C VAL A 78 -8.70 -8.89 -16.40
N GLY A 79 -8.07 -10.03 -16.09
CA GLY A 79 -6.64 -10.21 -16.03
C GLY A 79 -6.00 -9.61 -14.78
N TYR A 80 -6.83 -9.18 -13.82
CA TYR A 80 -6.39 -8.69 -12.52
C TYR A 80 -7.25 -9.21 -11.37
N ARG A 81 -6.64 -9.30 -10.19
CA ARG A 81 -7.32 -9.64 -8.93
C ARG A 81 -7.05 -8.56 -7.90
N ILE A 82 -8.11 -7.96 -7.39
CA ILE A 82 -8.03 -6.98 -6.31
C ILE A 82 -7.97 -7.73 -4.97
N ARG A 83 -7.01 -7.38 -4.12
CA ARG A 83 -6.87 -7.94 -2.77
C ARG A 83 -6.72 -6.81 -1.76
N ASP A 84 -7.59 -6.84 -0.74
CA ASP A 84 -7.40 -6.05 0.47
C ASP A 84 -6.28 -6.67 1.29
N VAL A 85 -5.30 -5.87 1.69
CA VAL A 85 -4.20 -6.28 2.55
C VAL A 85 -4.28 -5.66 3.94
N ALA A 86 -5.35 -4.91 4.23
CA ALA A 86 -5.63 -4.47 5.59
C ALA A 86 -5.64 -5.68 6.54
N PRO A 87 -5.16 -5.53 7.79
CA PRO A 87 -5.32 -6.57 8.79
C PRO A 87 -6.81 -6.90 8.94
N GLU A 88 -7.19 -8.16 8.73
CA GLU A 88 -8.57 -8.56 8.99
C GLU A 88 -8.82 -8.36 10.48
N SER A 89 -9.88 -7.63 10.84
CA SER A 89 -10.27 -7.31 12.22
C SER A 89 -10.62 -8.55 13.08
N SER A 90 -10.35 -9.76 12.60
CA SER A 90 -10.42 -11.01 13.33
C SER A 90 -9.01 -11.50 13.70
N SER A 91 -8.53 -11.03 14.85
CA SER A 91 -7.74 -11.82 15.81
C SER A 91 -6.46 -12.52 15.33
N ALA A 92 -5.78 -12.00 14.32
CA ALA A 92 -4.35 -12.24 14.18
C ALA A 92 -3.70 -10.87 14.13
N ASP A 93 -3.15 -10.45 15.28
CA ASP A 93 -2.16 -9.39 15.37
C ASP A 93 -1.15 -9.61 14.25
N VAL A 94 -1.32 -8.89 13.13
CA VAL A 94 -0.19 -8.64 12.24
C VAL A 94 0.54 -7.44 12.86
N GLU A 95 0.91 -7.58 14.14
CA GLU A 95 2.05 -6.84 14.65
C GLU A 95 3.18 -7.15 13.68
N LEU A 96 3.61 -6.12 12.95
CA LEU A 96 4.81 -6.24 12.15
C LEU A 96 5.89 -6.73 13.11
N SER A 97 6.44 -7.92 12.85
CA SER A 97 7.51 -8.46 13.70
C SER A 97 8.61 -7.41 13.84
N GLU A 98 9.32 -7.40 14.97
CA GLU A 98 10.36 -6.39 15.20
C GLU A 98 11.40 -6.39 14.06
N ASP A 99 11.65 -7.55 13.43
CA ASP A 99 12.47 -7.66 12.23
C ASP A 99 11.90 -6.88 11.03
N ARG A 100 10.58 -6.94 10.80
CA ARG A 100 9.91 -6.19 9.73
C ARG A 100 9.84 -4.70 10.05
N LEU A 101 9.62 -4.33 11.30
CA LEU A 101 9.68 -2.93 11.74
C LEU A 101 11.09 -2.37 11.58
N THR A 102 12.12 -3.13 11.97
CA THR A 102 13.52 -2.76 11.78
C THR A 102 13.85 -2.60 10.30
N LEU A 103 13.41 -3.54 9.46
CA LEU A 103 13.58 -3.43 8.00
C LEU A 103 12.85 -2.20 7.43
N ALA A 104 11.63 -1.93 7.87
CA ALA A 104 10.87 -0.76 7.43
C ALA A 104 11.56 0.55 7.84
N ARG A 105 12.02 0.64 9.09
CA ARG A 105 12.80 1.80 9.59
C ARG A 105 14.09 1.99 8.79
N SER A 106 14.82 0.90 8.53
CA SER A 106 16.04 0.96 7.70
C SER A 106 15.72 1.45 6.28
N THR A 107 14.65 0.96 5.67
CA THR A 107 14.23 1.38 4.32
C THR A 107 13.86 2.87 4.29
N LEU A 108 13.23 3.38 5.35
CA LEU A 108 12.91 4.80 5.48
C LEU A 108 14.17 5.65 5.68
N ALA A 109 15.13 5.17 6.48
CA ALA A 109 16.39 5.86 6.74
C ALA A 109 17.31 5.92 5.50
N ASP A 110 17.12 5.03 4.52
CA ASP A 110 17.84 5.11 3.24
C ASP A 110 17.41 6.32 2.39
N ALA A 111 16.18 6.81 2.58
CA ALA A 111 15.60 7.91 1.81
C ALA A 111 15.46 9.22 2.61
N HIS A 112 15.41 9.14 3.94
CA HIS A 112 15.15 10.24 4.84
C HIS A 112 16.16 10.27 5.99
N SER A 113 16.40 11.43 6.60
CA SER A 113 17.25 11.48 7.78
C SER A 113 16.62 10.71 8.95
N GLU A 114 17.45 10.03 9.73
CA GLU A 114 17.00 9.29 10.92
C GLU A 114 16.23 10.18 11.90
N GLU A 115 16.69 11.42 12.09
CA GLU A 115 16.02 12.42 12.93
C GLU A 115 14.60 12.71 12.44
N TYR A 116 14.40 12.80 11.13
CA TYR A 116 13.09 13.04 10.54
C TYR A 116 12.17 11.83 10.80
N VAL A 117 12.61 10.62 10.47
CA VAL A 117 11.81 9.40 10.67
C VAL A 117 11.46 9.19 12.15
N ALA A 118 12.44 9.33 13.04
CA ALA A 118 12.24 9.21 14.48
C ALA A 118 11.27 10.27 15.02
N GLY A 119 11.37 11.51 14.55
CA GLY A 119 10.47 12.61 14.93
C GLY A 119 9.00 12.32 14.62
N PHE A 120 8.70 11.73 13.46
CA PHE A 120 7.33 11.32 13.11
C PHE A 120 6.84 10.20 14.03
N GLN A 121 7.65 9.17 14.25
CA GLN A 121 7.28 8.04 15.10
C GLN A 121 6.99 8.49 16.54
N THR A 122 7.87 9.32 17.12
CA THR A 122 7.69 9.85 18.48
C THR A 122 6.41 10.67 18.61
N ARG A 123 6.10 11.53 17.62
CA ARG A 123 4.87 12.34 17.65
C ARG A 123 3.61 11.47 17.60
N CYS A 124 3.59 10.45 16.74
CA CYS A 124 2.44 9.55 16.63
C CYS A 124 2.24 8.73 17.91
N LEU A 125 3.32 8.17 18.47
CA LEU A 125 3.26 7.40 19.72
C LEU A 125 2.80 8.24 20.90
N ALA A 126 3.41 9.41 21.11
CA ALA A 126 3.04 10.31 22.21
C ALA A 126 1.58 10.77 22.09
N SER A 127 1.11 11.09 20.88
CA SER A 127 -0.28 11.46 20.65
C SER A 127 -1.23 10.29 20.93
N ARG A 128 -0.86 9.06 20.58
CA ARG A 128 -1.66 7.86 20.84
C ARG A 128 -1.76 7.60 22.34
N GLU A 129 -0.64 7.60 23.05
CA GLU A 129 -0.57 7.38 24.50
C GLU A 129 -1.41 8.42 25.27
N ALA A 130 -1.32 9.70 24.89
CA ALA A 130 -2.11 10.76 25.49
C ALA A 130 -3.63 10.53 25.29
N ARG A 131 -4.06 10.11 24.10
CA ARG A 131 -5.48 9.82 23.83
C ARG A 131 -5.99 8.63 24.62
N ILE A 132 -5.20 7.57 24.73
CA ILE A 132 -5.53 6.40 25.56
C ILE A 132 -5.66 6.81 27.03
N ALA A 133 -4.72 7.61 27.54
CA ALA A 133 -4.76 8.12 28.91
C ALA A 133 -6.00 9.00 29.20
N GLU A 134 -6.50 9.70 28.19
CA GLU A 134 -7.73 10.50 28.23
C GLU A 134 -9.03 9.67 28.01
N GLY A 135 -8.92 8.35 27.80
CA GLY A 135 -10.07 7.48 27.50
C GLY A 135 -10.68 7.72 26.12
N LYS A 136 -9.92 8.31 25.18
CA LYS A 136 -10.32 8.56 23.80
C LYS A 136 -9.85 7.43 22.89
N ASN A 137 -10.46 7.33 21.70
CA ASN A 137 -10.02 6.39 20.67
C ASN A 137 -8.55 6.64 20.28
N PRO A 138 -7.67 5.61 20.24
CA PRO A 138 -6.26 5.73 19.84
C PRO A 138 -6.06 6.42 18.50
N LEU A 139 -6.96 6.17 17.53
CA LEU A 139 -7.01 6.82 16.23
C LEU A 139 -7.44 8.27 16.36
N GLY A 140 -6.61 9.19 15.88
CA GLY A 140 -6.86 10.62 15.99
C GLY A 140 -5.89 11.47 15.19
N PHE A 141 -6.36 12.66 14.84
CA PHE A 141 -5.54 13.67 14.18
C PHE A 141 -4.46 14.20 15.13
N VAL A 142 -3.21 14.18 14.69
CA VAL A 142 -2.04 14.64 15.46
C VAL A 142 -1.76 16.11 15.18
N GLY A 143 -1.93 16.56 13.94
CA GLY A 143 -1.58 17.90 13.51
C GLY A 143 -0.99 17.94 12.10
N TYR A 144 -0.70 19.16 11.65
CA TYR A 144 0.05 19.39 10.43
C TYR A 144 1.56 19.31 10.70
N VAL A 145 2.31 18.79 9.73
CA VAL A 145 3.79 18.79 9.75
C VAL A 145 4.36 19.92 8.89
N ASP A 146 3.60 20.37 7.91
CA ASP A 146 3.86 21.56 7.08
C ASP A 146 2.52 22.22 6.68
N SER A 147 2.47 22.96 5.56
CA SER A 147 1.26 23.69 5.12
C SER A 147 0.10 22.81 4.67
N ASP A 148 0.36 21.58 4.21
CA ASP A 148 -0.61 20.72 3.52
C ASP A 148 -0.48 19.23 3.89
N THR A 149 0.55 18.86 4.64
CA THR A 149 0.75 17.50 5.12
C THR A 149 0.30 17.38 6.57
N TYR A 150 -0.55 16.39 6.84
CA TYR A 150 -1.05 16.11 8.19
C TYR A 150 -0.77 14.69 8.63
N LEU A 151 -0.91 14.47 9.93
CA LEU A 151 -0.74 13.18 10.57
C LEU A 151 -2.00 12.75 11.31
N THR A 152 -2.25 11.45 11.24
CA THR A 152 -3.25 10.74 12.03
C THR A 152 -2.55 9.55 12.67
N THR A 153 -2.81 9.29 13.94
CA THR A 153 -2.37 8.04 14.58
C THR A 153 -3.07 6.84 13.95
N GLU A 154 -2.56 5.63 14.22
CA GLU A 154 -3.15 4.37 13.77
C GLU A 154 -4.19 3.82 14.77
N CYS A 155 -5.05 2.90 14.28
CA CYS A 155 -5.85 2.03 15.14
C CYS A 155 -4.97 0.93 15.75
N GLU A 156 -5.46 0.27 16.80
CA GLU A 156 -4.82 -0.93 17.39
C GLU A 156 -4.48 -1.99 16.34
#